data_AF-A0A8H9M2B4-F1
#
_entry.id   AF-A0A8H9M2B4-F1
#
_cell.length_a   1.000
_cell.length_b   1.000
_cell.length_c   1.000
_cell.angle_alpha   90.00
_cell.angle_beta   90.00
_cell.angle_gamma   90.00
#
_symmetry.space_group_name_H-M   'P 1'
#
loop_
_entity.id
_entity.type
_entity.pdbx_description
1 polymer ?
#
loop_
_entity_poly.entity_id
_entity_poly.type
_entity_poly.pdbx_seq_one_letter_code
_entity_poly.pdbx_strand_id
1 'polypeptide(L)' 'MPHEYKGPYYVVAVDSQPGIYPSYKEALRYLDGYSKNDIKKYETMAIAKAVFSQRSRSDYDPNKEFTWSYSRPVRRR' A
#
# COMPACT_ATOMS: atom_id res chain seq x y z
N MET A 1 -10.89 2.44 23.47
CA MET A 1 -11.94 2.38 22.44
C MET A 1 -11.26 2.06 21.12
N PRO A 2 -11.26 0.82 20.61
CA PRO A 2 -10.72 0.58 19.28
C PRO A 2 -11.67 1.28 18.30
N HIS A 3 -11.21 2.37 17.70
CA HIS A 3 -11.93 3.04 16.63
C HIS A 3 -11.97 2.07 15.46
N GLU A 4 -13.11 1.41 15.27
CA GLU A 4 -13.39 0.60 14.09
C GLU A 4 -13.31 1.54 12.89
N TYR A 5 -12.15 1.53 12.22
CA TYR A 5 -11.85 2.47 11.16
C TYR A 5 -12.69 2.09 9.94
N LYS A 6 -13.88 2.69 9.85
CA LYS A 6 -14.82 2.57 8.73
C LYS A 6 -14.39 3.49 7.57
N GLY A 7 -13.09 3.55 7.31
CA GLY A 7 -12.50 4.37 6.26
C GLY A 7 -12.32 3.60 4.95
N PRO A 8 -12.10 4.30 3.83
CA PRO A 8 -11.74 3.65 2.58
C PRO A 8 -10.41 2.91 2.75
N TYR A 9 -10.43 1.60 2.47
CA TYR A 9 -9.27 0.73 2.42
C TYR A 9 -8.59 0.87 1.07
N TYR A 10 -7.27 0.97 1.08
CA TYR A 10 -6.47 1.09 -0.14
C TYR A 10 -5.70 -0.20 -0.37
N VAL A 11 -6.00 -0.87 -1.48
CA VAL A 11 -5.30 -2.09 -1.89
C VAL A 11 -4.21 -1.70 -2.87
N VAL A 12 -2.99 -2.10 -2.56
CA VAL A 12 -1.82 -2.02 -3.44
C VAL A 12 -1.53 -3.43 -3.94
N ALA A 13 -1.80 -3.70 -5.22
CA ALA A 13 -1.66 -5.04 -5.79
C ALA A 13 -0.31 -5.25 -6.50
N VAL A 14 0.28 -4.17 -7.02
CA VAL A 14 1.55 -4.18 -7.76
C VAL A 14 2.45 -3.10 -7.18
N ASP A 15 3.37 -3.50 -6.31
CA ASP A 15 4.45 -2.66 -5.78
C ASP A 15 5.54 -3.50 -5.09
N SER A 16 6.57 -2.86 -4.55
CA SER A 16 7.57 -3.48 -3.66
C SER A 16 6.97 -3.99 -2.36
N GLN A 17 5.86 -3.38 -1.91
CA GLN A 17 5.12 -3.72 -0.69
C GLN A 17 3.62 -3.83 -1.01
N PRO A 18 3.20 -4.91 -1.69
CA PRO A 18 1.78 -5.14 -1.94
C PRO A 18 1.06 -5.32 -0.60
N GLY A 19 -0.09 -4.69 -0.40
CA GLY A 19 -0.78 -4.74 0.90
C GLY A 19 -2.09 -3.96 0.94
N ILE A 20 -2.76 -4.00 2.09
CA ILE A 20 -4.01 -3.26 2.35
C ILE A 20 -3.71 -2.21 3.41
N TYR A 21 -3.88 -0.95 3.04
CA TYR A 21 -3.59 0.19 3.89
C TYR A 21 -4.87 0.92 4.29
N PRO A 22 -4.96 1.44 5.53
CA PRO A 22 -6.11 2.23 5.98
C PRO A 22 -6.10 3.68 5.48
N SER A 23 -4.98 4.14 4.91
CA SER A 23 -4.79 5.52 4.47
C SER A 23 -4.10 5.61 3.12
N TYR A 24 -4.62 6.47 2.25
CA TYR A 24 -4.00 6.79 0.96
C TYR A 24 -2.60 7.36 1.13
N LYS A 25 -2.38 8.22 2.15
CA LYS A 25 -1.07 8.84 2.40
C LYS A 25 -0.02 7.81 2.78
N GLU A 26 -0.39 6.78 3.54
CA GLU A 26 0.53 5.70 3.91
C GLU A 26 0.86 4.85 2.69
N ALA A 27 -0.16 4.43 1.94
CA ALA A 27 0.06 3.72 0.68
C ALA A 27 0.94 4.54 -0.28
N LEU A 28 0.66 5.84 -0.44
CA LEU A 28 1.44 6.75 -1.30
C LEU A 28 2.91 6.82 -0.90
N ARG A 29 3.23 6.76 0.40
CA ARG A 29 4.63 6.71 0.84
C ARG A 29 5.33 5.50 0.26
N TYR A 30 4.66 4.35 0.21
CA TYR A 30 5.22 3.12 -0.36
C TYR A 30 5.30 3.15 -1.89
N LEU A 31 4.49 4.01 -2.52
CA LEU A 31 4.32 4.15 -3.96
C LEU A 31 5.18 5.27 -4.57
N ASP A 32 5.81 6.11 -3.75
CA ASP A 32 6.57 7.32 -4.16
C ASP A 32 7.78 6.92 -5.01
N GLY A 33 7.72 7.13 -6.33
CA GLY A 33 8.78 6.77 -7.28
C GLY A 33 8.50 5.54 -8.14
N TYR A 34 7.41 4.79 -7.86
CA TYR A 34 6.86 3.83 -8.82
C TYR A 34 5.88 4.54 -9.75
N SER A 35 6.06 4.40 -11.07
CA SER A 35 5.18 5.03 -12.06
C SER A 35 4.06 4.11 -12.55
N LYS A 36 4.06 2.82 -12.15
CA LYS A 36 3.12 1.77 -12.57
C LYS A 36 2.41 1.11 -11.39
N ASN A 37 2.01 1.94 -10.44
CA ASN A 37 1.39 1.53 -9.20
C ASN A 37 -0.11 1.30 -9.40
N ASP A 38 -0.59 0.11 -9.03
CA ASP A 38 -2.01 -0.25 -9.05
C ASP A 38 -2.57 -0.14 -7.63
N ILE A 39 -2.93 1.09 -7.25
CA ILE A 39 -3.65 1.38 -6.00
C ILE A 39 -5.14 1.56 -6.28
N LYS A 40 -5.98 0.85 -5.54
CA LYS A 40 -7.44 1.00 -5.62
C LYS A 40 -8.07 1.15 -4.24
N LYS A 41 -9.09 2.01 -4.16
CA LYS A 41 -9.87 2.25 -2.95
C LYS A 41 -11.07 1.29 -2.89
N TYR A 42 -11.38 0.81 -1.69
CA TYR A 42 -12.49 -0.08 -1.39
C TYR A 42 -13.14 0.33 -0.07
N GLU A 43 -14.44 0.17 0.05
CA GLU A 43 -15.19 0.62 1.25
C GLU A 43 -15.10 -0.38 2.41
N THR A 44 -14.84 -1.65 2.12
CA THR A 44 -14.80 -2.71 3.13
C THR A 44 -13.51 -3.53 3.05
N MET A 45 -13.02 -3.93 4.23
CA MET A 45 -11.83 -4.76 4.36
C MET A 45 -12.01 -6.12 3.66
N ALA A 46 -13.22 -6.68 3.69
CA ALA A 46 -13.53 -7.96 3.04
C ALA A 46 -13.33 -7.89 1.51
N ILE A 47 -13.84 -6.85 0.87
CA ILE A 47 -13.65 -6.63 -0.58
C ILE A 47 -12.16 -6.38 -0.87
N ALA A 48 -11.50 -5.57 -0.05
CA ALA A 48 -10.07 -5.30 -0.20
C ALA A 48 -9.22 -6.58 -0.15
N LYS A 49 -9.51 -7.49 0.80
CA LYS A 49 -8.84 -8.79 0.92
C LYS A 49 -9.10 -9.70 -0.27
N ALA A 50 -10.36 -9.79 -0.74
CA ALA A 50 -10.71 -10.60 -1.90
C ALA A 50 -9.97 -10.12 -3.16
N VAL A 51 -9.98 -8.81 -3.40
CA VAL A 51 -9.28 -8.22 -4.55
C VAL A 51 -7.77 -8.38 -4.43
N PHE A 52 -7.21 -8.17 -3.24
CA PHE A 52 -5.79 -8.37 -2.98
C PHE A 52 -5.40 -9.82 -3.31
N SER A 53 -6.13 -10.79 -2.78
CA SER A 53 -5.88 -12.21 -3.08
C SER A 53 -5.98 -12.54 -4.57
N GLN A 54 -6.88 -11.88 -5.31
CA GLN A 54 -7.11 -12.14 -6.73
C GLN A 54 -6.07 -11.46 -7.64
N ARG A 55 -5.61 -10.25 -7.29
CA ARG A 55 -4.71 -9.42 -8.12
C ARG A 55 -3.25 -9.47 -7.68
N SER A 56 -2.98 -9.95 -6.46
CA SER A 56 -1.63 -10.10 -5.92
C SER A 56 -0.81 -11.04 -6.81
N ARG A 57 0.34 -10.53 -7.29
CA ARG A 57 1.38 -11.34 -7.97
C ARG A 57 2.44 -11.83 -6.97
N SER A 58 2.08 -11.95 -5.69
CA SER A 58 2.91 -11.88 -4.48
C SER A 58 4.25 -12.65 -4.45
N ASP A 59 5.32 -11.87 -4.23
CA ASP A 59 6.39 -12.14 -3.24
C ASP A 59 6.05 -11.47 -1.88
N TYR A 60 4.76 -11.43 -1.51
CA TYR A 60 4.27 -10.79 -0.28
C TYR A 60 4.69 -11.61 0.94
N ASP A 61 5.56 -11.03 1.77
CA ASP A 61 5.95 -11.61 3.04
C ASP A 61 5.58 -10.63 4.16
N PRO A 62 4.64 -10.99 5.06
CA PRO A 62 4.22 -10.14 6.17
C PRO A 62 5.35 -9.86 7.17
N ASN A 63 6.43 -10.63 7.14
CA ASN A 63 7.61 -10.44 8.00
C ASN A 63 8.73 -9.65 7.30
N LYS A 64 8.54 -9.24 6.04
CA LYS A 64 9.57 -8.51 5.30
C LYS A 64 9.60 -7.05 5.73
N GLU A 65 10.63 -6.70 6.48
CA GLU A 65 10.95 -5.31 6.78
C GLU A 65 11.29 -4.56 5.50
N PHE A 66 10.53 -3.52 5.18
CA PHE A 66 10.81 -2.66 4.04
C PHE A 66 11.65 -1.47 4.46
N THR A 67 12.94 -1.57 4.21
CA THR A 67 13.86 -0.45 4.36
C THR A 67 13.83 0.38 3.08
N TRP A 68 13.14 1.53 3.14
CA TRP A 68 13.17 2.55 2.09
C TRP A 68 14.58 3.15 2.00
N SER A 69 15.43 2.65 1.11
CA SER A 69 16.80 3.18 0.91
C SER A 69 16.82 4.47 0.08
N TYR A 70 15.69 4.89 -0.50
CA TYR A 70 15.60 6.07 -1.35
C TYR A 70 15.52 7.36 -0.51
N SER A 71 16.69 7.88 -0.16
CA SER A 71 16.82 9.22 0.40
C SER A 71 16.49 10.23 -0.69
N ARG A 72 15.42 11.04 -0.52
CA ARG A 72 15.08 12.11 -1.46
C ARG A 72 16.32 12.99 -1.69
N PRO A 73 16.83 13.14 -2.93
CA PRO A 73 18.01 13.95 -3.16
C PRO A 73 17.72 15.38 -2.69
N VAL A 74 18.60 15.91 -1.84
CA VAL A 74 18.48 17.26 -1.31
C VAL A 74 18.46 18.22 -2.49
N ARG A 75 17.31 18.85 -2.76
CA ARG A 75 17.25 19.95 -3.72
C ARG A 75 18.13 21.07 -3.18
N ARG A 76 19.33 21.21 -3.75
CA ARG A 76 20.17 22.40 -3.52
C ARG A 76 19.37 23.61 -4.03
N ARG A 77 19.06 24.52 -3.11
CA ARG A 77 18.38 25.79 -3.36
C ARG A 77 19.40 26.85 -3.79
#